data_AF-A0A7V5L3H6-F1
#
_entry.id   AF-A0A7V5L3H6-F1
#
_cell.length_a   1.000
_cell.length_b   1.000
_cell.length_c   1.000
_cell.angle_alpha   90.00
_cell.angle_beta   90.00
_cell.angle_gamma   90.00
#
_symmetry.space_group_name_H-M   'P 1'
#
loop_
_entity.id
_entity.type
_entity.pdbx_description
1 polymer ?
#
loop_
_entity_poly.entity_id
_entity_poly.type
_entity_poly.pdbx_seq_one_letter_code
_entity_poly.pdbx_strand_id
1 'polypeptide(L)'
;MNIKWIETYAAIWRPNRKHLHPVQAIDKVTLDSLIGIERQKKQLVDNTVRFLRSQPANNALLWGARGTGKSSLIKELLNHYHPQCLRLVEIYKDDLYILPEIVDEIRN
;
A
#
# COMPACT_ATOMS: atom_id res chain seq x y z
N MET A 1 13.65 13.81 -4.92
CA MET A 1 13.40 14.56 -3.66
C MET A 1 13.21 13.49 -2.61
N ASN A 2 14.08 13.38 -1.61
CA ASN A 2 14.13 12.21 -0.74
C ASN A 2 12.88 12.15 0.17
N ILE A 3 12.10 11.08 0.08
CA ILE A 3 10.90 10.91 0.92
C ILE A 3 11.35 10.55 2.32
N LYS A 4 10.95 11.36 3.30
CA LYS A 4 11.13 11.03 4.72
C LYS A 4 10.11 9.98 5.13
N TRP A 5 10.43 8.71 4.91
CA TRP A 5 9.55 7.58 5.24
C TRP A 5 9.25 7.45 6.74
N ILE A 6 10.00 8.13 7.62
CA ILE A 6 9.66 8.20 9.04
C ILE A 6 8.33 8.94 9.29
N GLU A 7 8.08 10.02 8.53
CA GLU A 7 6.90 10.89 8.64
C GLU A 7 5.85 10.62 7.54
N THR A 8 6.29 10.05 6.42
CA THR A 8 5.44 9.80 5.24
C THR A 8 5.02 8.34 5.21
N TYR A 9 3.71 8.08 5.28
CA TYR A 9 3.19 6.70 5.29
C TYR A 9 2.81 6.18 3.90
N ALA A 10 2.50 7.07 2.97
CA ALA A 10 2.18 6.73 1.60
C ALA A 10 2.81 7.70 0.61
N ALA A 11 3.18 7.20 -0.57
CA ALA A 11 3.57 8.00 -1.72
C ALA A 11 2.90 7.48 -2.99
N ILE A 12 2.78 8.35 -3.99
CA ILE A 12 2.25 8.00 -5.30
C ILE A 12 3.24 8.43 -6.38
N TRP A 13 3.50 7.55 -7.34
CA TRP A 13 4.27 7.90 -8.54
C TRP A 13 3.51 8.94 -9.37
N ARG A 14 4.18 10.05 -9.71
CA ARG A 14 3.65 11.09 -10.58
C ARG A 14 4.41 11.10 -11.90
N PRO A 15 3.88 10.50 -12.99
CA PRO A 15 4.60 10.37 -14.27
C PRO A 15 5.08 11.71 -14.83
N ASN A 16 4.23 12.74 -14.77
CA ASN A 16 4.55 14.09 -15.26
C ASN A 16 5.74 14.72 -14.53
N ARG A 17 6.03 14.29 -13.30
CA ARG A 17 7.13 14.82 -12.51
C ARG A 17 8.28 13.83 -12.32
N LYS A 18 8.12 12.59 -12.80
CA LYS A 18 9.08 11.48 -12.68
C LYS A 18 9.63 11.30 -11.26
N HIS A 19 8.75 11.34 -10.26
CA HIS A 19 9.13 11.09 -8.87
C HIS A 19 7.97 10.58 -8.03
N LEU A 20 8.31 9.97 -6.89
CA LEU A 20 7.37 9.66 -5.81
C LEU A 20 6.94 10.93 -5.08
N HIS A 21 5.65 11.21 -5.07
CA HIS A 21 5.07 12.33 -4.35
C HIS A 21 4.46 11.84 -3.03
N PRO A 22 4.78 12.45 -1.87
CA PRO A 22 4.19 12.07 -0.59
C PRO A 22 2.67 12.32 -0.59
N VAL A 23 1.94 11.41 0.04
CA VAL A 23 0.51 11.53 0.30
C VAL A 23 0.33 12.06 1.72
N GLN A 24 -0.12 13.32 1.83
CA GLN A 24 -0.27 14.00 3.13
C GLN A 24 -1.58 13.66 3.85
N ALA A 25 -2.62 13.32 3.11
CA ALA A 25 -3.93 12.98 3.66
C ALA A 25 -4.26 11.53 3.32
N ILE A 26 -4.25 10.67 4.34
CA ILE A 26 -4.72 9.29 4.22
C ILE A 26 -6.14 9.25 4.79
N ASP A 27 -7.08 8.75 4.00
CA ASP A 27 -8.47 8.60 4.43
C ASP A 27 -8.54 7.70 5.67
N LYS A 28 -9.26 8.14 6.71
CA LYS A 28 -9.44 7.38 7.97
C LYS A 28 -10.46 6.24 7.83
N VAL A 29 -10.31 5.39 6.82
CA VAL A 29 -11.16 4.21 6.64
C VAL A 29 -10.80 3.14 7.68
N THR A 30 -11.80 2.59 8.37
CA THR A 30 -11.66 1.55 9.41
C THR A 30 -12.01 0.15 8.89
N LEU A 31 -11.40 -0.86 9.54
CA LEU A 31 -11.56 -2.33 9.35
C LEU A 31 -13.01 -2.81 9.19
N ASP A 32 -14.01 -2.07 9.66
CA ASP A 32 -15.37 -2.56 9.80
C ASP A 32 -16.26 -2.27 8.58
N SER A 33 -15.70 -1.71 7.50
CA SER A 33 -16.49 -1.25 6.34
C SER A 33 -16.75 -2.29 5.25
N LEU A 34 -16.11 -3.47 5.30
CA LEU A 34 -16.19 -4.49 4.23
C LEU A 34 -16.77 -5.81 4.75
N ILE A 35 -18.09 -5.92 4.69
CA ILE A 35 -18.84 -7.09 5.14
C ILE A 35 -18.81 -8.19 4.07
N GLY A 36 -18.65 -9.45 4.49
CA GLY A 36 -18.77 -10.62 3.61
C GLY A 36 -17.46 -11.06 2.92
N ILE A 37 -16.34 -10.40 3.23
CA ILE A 37 -15.00 -10.77 2.72
C ILE A 37 -14.00 -11.13 3.84
N GLU A 38 -14.51 -11.54 5.00
CA GLU A 38 -13.69 -11.78 6.21
C GLU A 38 -12.52 -12.74 5.97
N ARG A 39 -12.74 -13.79 5.16
CA ARG A 39 -11.68 -14.75 4.84
C ARG A 39 -10.55 -14.10 4.05
N GLN A 40 -10.87 -13.36 2.99
CA GLN A 40 -9.90 -12.68 2.14
C GLN A 40 -9.17 -11.58 2.91
N LYS A 41 -9.89 -10.83 3.74
CA LYS A 41 -9.34 -9.83 4.64
C LYS A 41 -8.36 -10.45 5.63
N LYS A 42 -8.73 -11.56 6.29
CA LYS A 42 -7.85 -12.28 7.19
C LYS A 42 -6.58 -12.76 6.48
N GLN A 43 -6.70 -13.35 5.30
CA GLN A 43 -5.55 -13.81 4.52
C GLN A 43 -4.59 -12.65 4.18
N LEU A 44 -5.13 -11.51 3.78
CA LEU A 44 -4.32 -10.33 3.47
C LEU A 44 -3.65 -9.77 4.74
N VAL A 45 -4.38 -9.67 5.86
CA VAL A 45 -3.85 -9.24 7.16
C VAL A 45 -2.71 -10.15 7.63
N ASP A 46 -2.92 -11.47 7.62
CA ASP A 46 -1.90 -12.44 8.03
C ASP A 46 -0.63 -12.30 7.16
N ASN A 47 -0.81 -12.09 5.85
CA ASN A 47 0.28 -11.88 4.90
C ASN A 47 1.03 -10.56 5.17
N THR A 48 0.32 -9.46 5.44
CA THR A 48 0.91 -8.16 5.79
C THR A 48 1.68 -8.23 7.12
N VAL A 49 1.15 -8.93 8.13
CA VAL A 49 1.85 -9.13 9.41
C VAL A 49 3.13 -9.93 9.22
N ARG A 50 3.12 -10.96 8.36
CA ARG A 50 4.35 -11.69 7.99
C ARG A 50 5.36 -10.78 7.31
N PHE A 51 4.92 -9.97 6.34
CA PHE A 51 5.78 -8.99 5.67
C PHE A 51 6.45 -8.03 6.66
N LEU A 52 5.69 -7.46 7.59
CA LEU A 52 6.22 -6.55 8.63
C LEU A 52 7.22 -7.24 9.57
N ARG A 53 7.06 -8.54 9.80
CA ARG A 53 7.96 -9.35 10.63
C ARG A 53 9.17 -9.90 9.88
N SER A 54 9.40 -9.45 8.63
CA SER A 54 10.46 -10.00 7.76
C SER A 54 10.35 -11.52 7.55
N GLN A 55 9.13 -12.06 7.59
CA GLN A 55 8.82 -13.46 7.31
C GLN A 55 8.41 -13.62 5.85
N PRO A 56 8.43 -14.85 5.28
CA PRO A 56 7.91 -15.09 3.95
C PRO A 56 6.47 -14.59 3.80
N ALA A 57 6.27 -13.70 2.83
CA ALA A 57 4.99 -13.11 2.46
C ALA A 57 4.79 -13.22 0.94
N ASN A 58 3.53 -13.29 0.53
CA ASN A 58 3.14 -13.45 -0.86
C ASN A 58 2.79 -12.10 -1.49
N ASN A 59 2.99 -12.00 -2.80
CA ASN A 59 2.34 -10.97 -3.61
C ASN A 59 0.84 -11.24 -3.65
N ALA A 60 0.03 -10.22 -3.40
CA ALA A 60 -1.43 -10.33 -3.39
C ALA A 60 -2.03 -9.59 -4.59
N LEU A 61 -2.90 -10.25 -5.34
CA LEU A 61 -3.77 -9.63 -6.33
C LEU A 61 -5.15 -9.44 -5.69
N LEU A 62 -5.68 -8.22 -5.71
CA LEU A 62 -7.06 -7.93 -5.30
C LEU A 62 -7.91 -7.72 -6.54
N TRP A 63 -8.95 -8.55 -6.73
CA TRP A 63 -9.85 -8.47 -7.88
C TRP A 63 -11.33 -8.42 -7.44
N GLY A 64 -12.21 -8.05 -8.37
CA GLY A 64 -13.65 -7.85 -8.13
C GLY A 64 -14.17 -6.56 -8.77
N ALA A 65 -15.49 -6.38 -8.79
CA ALA A 65 -16.15 -5.24 -9.44
C ALA A 65 -15.71 -3.86 -8.89
N ARG A 66 -15.90 -2.78 -9.65
CA ARG A 66 -15.64 -1.42 -9.15
C ARG A 66 -16.52 -1.14 -7.92
N GLY A 67 -15.96 -0.49 -6.91
CA GLY A 67 -16.70 -0.17 -5.68
C GLY A 67 -16.73 -1.29 -4.62
N THR A 68 -16.14 -2.47 -4.87
CA THR A 68 -16.10 -3.57 -3.88
C THR A 68 -15.04 -3.40 -2.79
N GLY A 69 -14.55 -2.18 -2.54
CA GLY A 69 -13.67 -1.90 -1.41
C GLY A 69 -12.21 -2.35 -1.50
N LYS A 70 -11.70 -2.78 -2.67
CA LYS A 70 -10.29 -3.22 -2.82
C LYS A 70 -9.29 -2.17 -2.36
N SER A 71 -9.43 -0.92 -2.84
CA SER A 71 -8.56 0.18 -2.43
C SER A 71 -8.79 0.57 -0.97
N SER A 72 -10.03 0.46 -0.49
CA SER A 72 -10.37 0.70 0.92
C SER A 72 -9.63 -0.27 1.84
N LEU A 73 -9.59 -1.56 1.49
CA LEU A 73 -8.87 -2.60 2.22
C LEU A 73 -7.36 -2.31 2.33
N ILE A 74 -6.73 -1.82 1.26
CA ILE A 74 -5.30 -1.41 1.30
C ILE A 74 -5.09 -0.19 2.18
N LYS A 75 -5.94 0.84 2.06
CA LYS A 75 -5.87 2.05 2.89
C LYS A 75 -6.06 1.73 4.38
N GLU A 76 -6.96 0.83 4.67
CA GLU A 76 -7.26 0.33 6.00
C GLU A 76 -6.08 -0.43 6.62
N LEU A 77 -5.42 -1.31 5.86
CA LEU A 77 -4.18 -1.96 6.30
C LEU A 77 -3.10 -0.93 6.61
N LEU A 78 -2.93 0.07 5.74
CA LEU A 78 -1.99 1.17 5.98
C LEU A 78 -2.34 1.91 7.27
N ASN A 79 -3.61 2.30 7.46
CA ASN A 79 -4.06 2.98 8.68
C ASN A 79 -3.74 2.18 9.94
N HIS A 80 -3.99 0.87 9.91
CA HIS A 80 -3.76 0.01 11.08
C HIS A 80 -2.28 -0.25 11.35
N TYR A 81 -1.48 -0.46 10.31
CA TYR A 81 -0.11 -0.97 10.43
C TYR A 81 0.98 0.08 10.15
N HIS A 82 0.66 1.32 9.76
CA HIS A 82 1.66 2.38 9.62
C HIS A 82 2.53 2.63 10.88
N PRO A 83 2.04 2.45 12.15
CA PRO A 83 2.89 2.61 13.33
C PRO A 83 3.92 1.48 13.45
N GLN A 84 3.69 0.35 12.77
CA GLN A 84 4.60 -0.80 12.68
C GLN A 84 5.49 -0.70 11.43
N CYS A 85 5.75 0.52 10.95
CA CYS A 85 6.56 0.81 9.76
C CYS A 85 5.99 0.30 8.42
N LEU A 86 4.69 -0.02 8.33
CA LEU A 86 4.08 -0.27 7.01
C LEU A 86 4.05 1.02 6.20
N ARG A 87 4.52 0.96 4.94
CA ARG A 87 4.50 2.06 3.97
C ARG A 87 3.86 1.62 2.67
N LEU A 88 3.21 2.56 1.99
CA LEU A 88 2.53 2.31 0.73
C LEU A 88 3.13 3.15 -0.40
N VAL A 89 3.38 2.51 -1.53
CA VAL A 89 3.73 3.18 -2.79
C VAL A 89 2.69 2.83 -3.82
N GLU A 90 1.98 3.83 -4.33
CA GLU A 90 0.99 3.67 -5.39
C GLU A 90 1.61 3.97 -6.75
N ILE A 91 1.40 3.06 -7.71
CA ILE A 91 1.87 3.16 -9.10
C ILE A 91 0.68 2.82 -9.99
N TYR A 92 0.45 3.63 -11.03
CA TYR A 92 -0.60 3.34 -12.00
C TYR A 92 -0.18 2.18 -12.91
N LYS A 93 -1.17 1.44 -13.43
CA LYS A 93 -0.95 0.28 -14.29
C LYS A 93 -0.02 0.58 -15.47
N ASP A 94 -0.21 1.72 -16.13
CA ASP A 94 0.54 2.08 -17.32
C ASP A 94 1.99 2.46 -17.01
N ASP A 95 2.31 2.68 -15.73
CA ASP A 95 3.65 3.03 -15.24
C ASP A 95 4.40 1.85 -14.60
N LEU A 96 3.86 0.63 -14.64
CA LEU A 96 4.51 -0.53 -13.99
C LEU A 96 5.93 -0.82 -14.49
N TYR A 97 6.28 -0.36 -15.70
CA TYR A 97 7.64 -0.48 -16.25
C TYR A 97 8.69 0.27 -15.41
N ILE A 98 8.29 1.26 -14.62
CA ILE A 98 9.18 2.08 -13.77
C ILE A 98 9.48 1.43 -12.42
N LEU A 99 8.85 0.30 -12.10
CA LEU A 99 8.95 -0.34 -10.78
C LEU A 99 10.41 -0.61 -10.35
N PRO A 100 11.33 -1.08 -11.20
CA PRO A 100 12.74 -1.26 -10.82
C PRO A 100 13.39 0.05 -10.34
N GLU A 101 13.14 1.16 -11.05
CA GLU A 101 13.71 2.47 -10.72
C GLU A 101 13.17 2.99 -9.37
N ILE A 102 11.88 2.79 -9.11
CA ILE A 102 11.27 3.14 -7.81
C ILE A 102 11.88 2.30 -6.68
N VAL A 103 12.11 1.00 -6.90
CA VAL A 103 12.72 0.13 -5.89
C VAL A 103 14.16 0.56 -5.59
N ASP A 104 14.92 0.93 -6.61
CA ASP A 104 16.28 1.45 -6.44
C ASP A 104 16.30 2.80 -5.71
N GLU A 105 15.33 3.70 -5.98
CA GLU A 105 15.19 4.97 -5.25
C GLU A 105 14.89 4.75 -3.76
N ILE A 106 14.10 3.74 -3.40
CA ILE A 106 13.67 3.48 -2.00
C ILE A 106 14.76 2.74 -1.19
N ARG A 107 15.62 1.96 -1.83
CA ARG A 107 16.69 1.20 -1.16
C ARG A 107 17.86 2.07 -0.69
N ASN A 108 18.04 3.25 -1.32
CA ASN A 108 19.14 4.18 -1.07
C ASN A 108 18.76 5.24 -0.03
#